data_AF-A0A7S2XYF4-F1
#
_entry.id   AF-A0A7S2XYF4-F1
#
_cell.length_a   1.000
_cell.length_b   1.000
_cell.length_c   1.000
_cell.angle_alpha   90.00
_cell.angle_beta   90.00
_cell.angle_gamma   90.00
#
_symmetry.space_group_name_H-M   'P 1'
#
loop_
_entity.id
_entity.type
_entity.pdbx_description
1 polymer ?
#
loop_
_entity_poly.entity_id
_entity_poly.type
_entity_poly.pdbx_seq_one_letter_code
_entity_poly.pdbx_strand_id
1 'polypeptide(L)'
;CASTFRDTDYQGGCNGAYVRFDDDSETQNTIDSLRAIKDDHNDVSYADLIVLAAQVSLEDAGSNTMVFCGGRTDATDNNRDYLEPIAYDSRLSTVVKVKDTMSVQGLTARQGVALAGMPSGSDNMSNEFFFYLIVASDNGLQGDFTDNEWALAEDPELRAIVKLYAENQSEFMAEFAGAWTYLMTADRFEGPRANACSGVDTPTLESETTTEETTEASTANSVSITLAAAGSVLAVVGMLW
;
A
#
# COMPACT_ATOMS: atom_id res chain seq x y z
N CYS A 1 2.41 4.66 -6.18
CA CYS A 1 3.81 4.39 -6.58
C CYS A 1 4.08 2.88 -6.67
N ALA A 2 3.83 2.10 -5.62
CA ALA A 2 4.19 0.68 -5.58
C ALA A 2 3.52 -0.18 -6.66
N SER A 3 2.34 0.21 -7.14
CA SER A 3 1.65 -0.48 -8.22
C SER A 3 2.38 -0.51 -9.56
N THR A 4 3.37 0.36 -9.75
CA THR A 4 4.23 0.36 -10.95
C THR A 4 5.36 -0.67 -10.89
N PHE A 5 5.57 -1.31 -9.73
CA PHE A 5 6.61 -2.31 -9.52
C PHE A 5 6.39 -3.54 -10.39
N ARG A 6 7.49 -4.11 -10.89
CA ARG A 6 7.50 -5.36 -11.64
C ARG A 6 8.61 -6.27 -11.12
N ASP A 7 8.25 -7.49 -10.75
CA ASP A 7 9.17 -8.51 -10.25
C ASP A 7 10.09 -9.07 -11.34
N THR A 8 9.75 -8.87 -12.61
CA THR A 8 10.54 -9.37 -13.75
C THR A 8 11.85 -8.63 -13.98
N ASP A 9 11.86 -7.32 -13.74
CA ASP A 9 13.03 -6.44 -13.93
C ASP A 9 13.36 -5.57 -12.70
N TYR A 10 12.60 -5.73 -11.60
CA TYR A 10 12.71 -4.97 -10.35
C TYR A 10 12.63 -3.45 -10.54
N GLN A 11 11.96 -3.01 -11.60
CA GLN A 11 11.74 -1.60 -11.89
C GLN A 11 10.37 -1.12 -11.41
N GLY A 12 10.19 0.20 -11.39
CA GLY A 12 9.02 0.83 -10.79
C GLY A 12 9.11 0.85 -9.27
N GLY A 13 7.97 1.02 -8.61
CA GLY A 13 7.89 1.12 -7.16
C GLY A 13 7.90 2.55 -6.64
N CYS A 14 8.22 2.70 -5.36
CA CYS A 14 8.26 3.97 -4.62
C CYS A 14 9.66 4.56 -4.47
N ASN A 15 10.71 3.77 -4.68
CA ASN A 15 12.10 4.22 -4.72
C ASN A 15 12.31 5.23 -5.85
N GLY A 16 13.13 6.26 -5.59
CA GLY A 16 13.25 7.43 -6.46
C GLY A 16 12.15 8.47 -6.24
N ALA A 17 11.03 8.13 -5.59
CA ALA A 17 9.86 8.98 -5.45
C ALA A 17 9.41 9.62 -6.79
N TYR A 18 9.46 8.84 -7.87
CA TYR A 18 9.17 9.32 -9.22
C TYR A 18 7.75 9.87 -9.37
N VAL A 19 6.83 9.42 -8.51
CA VAL A 19 5.45 9.91 -8.43
C VAL A 19 5.37 11.44 -8.20
N ARG A 20 6.42 12.07 -7.65
CA ARG A 20 6.48 13.54 -7.50
C ARG A 20 6.58 14.29 -8.82
N PHE A 21 6.97 13.60 -9.90
CA PHE A 21 7.09 14.17 -11.23
C PHE A 21 5.86 13.90 -12.10
N ASP A 22 4.83 13.23 -11.57
CA ASP A 22 3.59 13.01 -12.30
C ASP A 22 2.74 14.31 -12.29
N ASP A 23 2.11 14.64 -13.42
CA ASP A 23 1.36 15.89 -13.60
C ASP A 23 -0.10 15.83 -13.08
N ASP A 24 -0.47 14.77 -12.37
CA ASP A 24 -1.80 14.59 -11.79
C ASP A 24 -1.99 15.46 -10.53
N SER A 25 -3.11 16.20 -10.49
CA SER A 25 -3.45 17.11 -9.40
C SER A 25 -3.60 16.42 -8.04
N GLU A 26 -4.11 15.20 -7.99
CA GLU A 26 -4.37 14.50 -6.72
C GLU A 26 -3.05 14.06 -6.06
N THR A 27 -2.16 13.50 -6.87
CA THR A 27 -0.78 13.21 -6.49
C THR A 27 -0.07 14.46 -6.01
N GLN A 28 -0.14 15.56 -6.78
CA GLN A 28 0.54 16.80 -6.39
C GLN A 28 -0.01 17.36 -5.06
N ASN A 29 -1.32 17.31 -4.81
CA ASN A 29 -1.89 17.72 -3.52
C ASN A 29 -1.35 16.89 -2.35
N THR A 30 -1.15 15.59 -2.56
CA THR A 30 -0.59 14.70 -1.54
C THR A 30 0.87 15.00 -1.28
N ILE A 31 1.67 15.19 -2.34
CA ILE A 31 3.08 15.58 -2.21
C ILE A 31 3.20 16.94 -1.52
N ASP A 32 2.33 17.89 -1.84
CA ASP A 32 2.28 19.22 -1.21
C ASP A 32 2.01 19.11 0.29
N SER A 33 1.13 18.19 0.70
CA SER A 33 0.82 17.92 2.11
C SER A 33 2.02 17.35 2.88
N LEU A 34 2.89 16.60 2.19
CA LEU A 34 4.13 16.05 2.76
C LEU A 34 5.27 17.08 2.83
N ARG A 35 5.20 18.22 2.11
CA ARG A 35 6.30 19.20 2.05
C ARG A 35 6.66 19.79 3.42
N ALA A 36 5.67 20.12 4.25
CA ALA A 36 5.95 20.68 5.57
C ALA A 36 6.77 19.71 6.45
N ILE A 37 6.41 18.42 6.42
CA ILE A 37 7.15 17.37 7.13
C ILE A 37 8.55 17.20 6.53
N LYS A 38 8.66 17.26 5.20
CA LYS A 38 9.94 17.16 4.49
C LYS A 38 10.90 18.31 4.83
N ASP A 39 10.38 19.53 5.00
CA ASP A 39 11.17 20.71 5.34
C ASP A 39 11.77 20.60 6.75
N ASP A 40 11.01 20.04 7.69
CA ASP A 40 11.46 19.76 9.05
C ASP A 40 12.41 18.55 9.12
N HIS A 41 12.23 17.57 8.23
CA HIS A 41 13.02 16.33 8.15
C HIS A 41 13.76 16.23 6.81
N ASN A 42 14.68 17.17 6.57
CA ASN A 42 15.39 17.27 5.30
C ASN A 42 16.30 16.06 5.00
N ASP A 43 16.65 15.28 6.02
CA ASP A 43 17.44 14.05 6.00
C ASP A 43 16.67 12.81 5.54
N VAL A 44 15.34 12.84 5.60
CA VAL A 44 14.47 11.76 5.11
C VAL A 44 14.18 11.98 3.63
N SER A 45 14.31 10.94 2.79
CA SER A 45 13.94 11.03 1.37
C SER A 45 12.42 11.16 1.21
N TYR A 46 11.94 11.84 0.17
CA TYR A 46 10.53 11.80 -0.19
C TYR A 46 10.05 10.36 -0.41
N ALA A 47 10.89 9.49 -0.97
CA ALA A 47 10.53 8.09 -1.20
C ALA A 47 10.20 7.37 0.11
N ASP A 48 11.00 7.56 1.16
CA ASP A 48 10.72 7.00 2.47
C ASP A 48 9.53 7.70 3.15
N LEU A 49 9.44 9.03 3.03
CA LEU A 49 8.34 9.81 3.61
C LEU A 49 6.97 9.40 3.06
N ILE A 50 6.86 9.16 1.75
CA ILE A 50 5.61 8.70 1.10
C ILE A 50 5.19 7.33 1.66
N VAL A 51 6.12 6.38 1.73
CA VAL A 51 5.83 5.03 2.24
C VAL A 51 5.48 5.05 3.72
N LEU A 52 6.22 5.83 4.52
CA LEU A 52 5.97 5.96 5.95
C LEU A 52 4.62 6.62 6.22
N ALA A 53 4.29 7.70 5.52
CA ALA A 53 3.00 8.39 5.67
C ALA A 53 1.83 7.45 5.34
N ALA A 54 1.93 6.70 4.25
CA ALA A 54 0.90 5.71 3.89
C ALA A 54 0.76 4.60 4.94
N GLN A 55 1.88 4.09 5.46
CA GLN A 55 1.85 3.08 6.51
C GLN A 55 1.19 3.60 7.79
N VAL A 56 1.57 4.79 8.24
CA VAL A 56 0.98 5.44 9.43
C VAL A 56 -0.52 5.66 9.23
N SER A 57 -0.96 6.12 8.05
CA SER A 57 -2.39 6.26 7.74
C SER A 57 -3.15 4.93 7.83
N LEU A 58 -2.55 3.83 7.37
CA LEU A 58 -3.19 2.52 7.41
C LEU A 58 -3.25 1.95 8.83
N GLU A 59 -2.21 2.17 9.64
CA GLU A 59 -2.19 1.78 11.05
C GLU A 59 -3.20 2.60 11.88
N ASP A 60 -3.31 3.91 11.61
CA ASP A 60 -4.33 4.80 12.21
C ASP A 60 -5.75 4.35 11.85
N ALA A 61 -5.95 3.90 10.60
CA ALA A 61 -7.19 3.29 10.15
C ALA A 61 -7.47 1.90 10.76
N GLY A 62 -6.54 1.32 11.53
CA GLY A 62 -6.74 0.03 12.22
C GLY A 62 -6.19 -1.20 11.52
N SER A 63 -5.27 -1.03 10.57
CA SER A 63 -4.43 -2.13 10.08
C SER A 63 -3.55 -2.70 11.20
N ASN A 64 -3.11 -3.94 11.04
CA ASN A 64 -1.99 -4.46 11.84
C ASN A 64 -0.72 -3.65 11.56
N THR A 65 0.18 -3.60 12.56
CA THR A 65 1.50 -2.99 12.41
C THR A 65 2.27 -3.61 11.24
N MET A 66 2.83 -2.75 10.40
CA MET A 66 3.63 -3.15 9.26
C MET A 66 5.10 -2.82 9.50
N VAL A 67 6.00 -3.58 8.88
CA VAL A 67 7.43 -3.29 9.03
C VAL A 67 7.80 -2.18 8.06
N PHE A 68 8.16 -1.01 8.60
CA PHE A 68 8.73 0.06 7.79
C PHE A 68 10.23 -0.20 7.57
N CYS A 69 10.70 -0.04 6.34
CA CYS A 69 12.11 -0.21 5.99
C CYS A 69 12.57 0.98 5.16
N GLY A 70 13.21 1.95 5.82
CA GLY A 70 13.75 3.16 5.19
C GLY A 70 15.04 2.90 4.40
N GLY A 71 15.61 3.93 3.78
CA GLY A 71 16.81 3.85 2.95
C GLY A 71 16.55 4.00 1.46
N ARG A 72 15.36 4.44 1.06
CA ARG A 72 15.09 4.83 -0.34
C ARG A 72 15.74 6.17 -0.63
N THR A 73 16.08 6.39 -1.89
CA THR A 73 16.69 7.63 -2.36
C THR A 73 15.73 8.38 -3.27
N ASP A 74 15.85 9.71 -3.31
CA ASP A 74 15.08 10.53 -4.22
C ASP A 74 15.78 10.66 -5.58
N ALA A 75 15.02 10.51 -6.66
CA ALA A 75 15.48 10.86 -7.99
C ALA A 75 15.52 12.39 -8.14
N THR A 76 16.51 12.88 -8.91
CA THR A 76 16.71 14.31 -9.19
C THR A 76 15.80 14.82 -10.30
N ASP A 77 15.38 13.93 -11.20
CA ASP A 77 14.50 14.21 -12.33
C ASP A 77 13.65 12.97 -12.65
N ASN A 78 12.78 13.08 -13.66
CA ASN A 78 11.95 11.98 -14.12
C ASN A 78 12.66 11.03 -15.10
N ASN A 79 13.99 11.12 -15.23
CA ASN A 79 14.76 10.28 -16.13
C ASN A 79 14.86 8.87 -15.55
N ARG A 80 13.89 8.04 -15.89
CA ARG A 80 13.83 6.61 -15.62
C ARG A 80 13.68 5.87 -16.93
N ASP A 81 14.10 4.60 -16.94
CA ASP A 81 13.73 3.68 -18.00
C ASP A 81 12.20 3.48 -17.96
N TYR A 82 11.49 4.35 -18.69
CA TYR A 82 10.04 4.34 -18.80
C TYR A 82 9.65 3.18 -19.71
N LEU A 83 9.09 2.14 -19.11
CA LEU A 83 8.36 1.13 -19.87
C LEU A 83 6.92 1.59 -20.03
N GLU A 84 6.41 1.45 -21.25
CA GLU A 84 4.99 1.67 -21.50
C GLU A 84 4.15 0.75 -20.59
N PRO A 85 3.00 1.23 -20.09
CA PRO A 85 2.06 0.40 -19.36
C PRO A 85 1.71 -0.87 -20.15
N ILE A 86 1.41 -1.95 -19.43
CA ILE A 86 1.00 -3.21 -20.08
C ILE A 86 -0.26 -2.95 -20.92
N ALA A 87 -0.10 -3.07 -22.24
CA ALA A 87 -1.20 -2.94 -23.18
C ALA A 87 -1.93 -4.29 -23.30
N TYR A 88 -3.00 -4.43 -22.52
CA TYR A 88 -3.87 -5.60 -22.63
C TYR A 88 -4.73 -5.53 -23.90
N ASP A 89 -4.86 -6.67 -24.61
CA ASP A 89 -5.85 -6.82 -25.68
C ASP A 89 -7.25 -6.56 -25.10
N SER A 90 -8.03 -5.69 -25.76
CA SER A 90 -9.35 -5.29 -25.29
C SER A 90 -10.36 -6.44 -25.17
N ARG A 91 -10.07 -7.59 -25.79
CA ARG A 91 -10.87 -8.81 -25.70
C ARG A 91 -10.54 -9.68 -24.48
N LEU A 92 -9.47 -9.37 -23.74
CA LEU A 92 -9.13 -10.09 -22.51
C LEU A 92 -10.11 -9.70 -21.40
N SER A 93 -10.62 -10.71 -20.69
CA SER A 93 -11.46 -10.52 -19.51
C SER A 93 -10.69 -9.80 -18.40
N THR A 94 -11.38 -8.99 -17.62
CA THR A 94 -10.80 -8.27 -16.47
C THR A 94 -10.13 -9.21 -15.47
N VAL A 95 -10.70 -10.40 -15.22
CA VAL A 95 -10.09 -11.47 -14.43
C VAL A 95 -8.64 -11.78 -14.85
N VAL A 96 -8.37 -11.87 -16.15
CA VAL A 96 -7.03 -12.16 -16.66
C VAL A 96 -6.08 -11.00 -16.37
N LYS A 97 -6.56 -9.76 -16.54
CA LYS A 97 -5.76 -8.56 -16.26
C LYS A 97 -5.40 -8.46 -14.78
N VAL A 98 -6.38 -8.70 -13.89
CA VAL A 98 -6.17 -8.69 -12.44
C VAL A 98 -5.15 -9.75 -12.02
N LYS A 99 -5.29 -10.99 -12.51
CA LYS A 99 -4.34 -12.07 -12.20
C LYS A 99 -2.95 -11.80 -12.76
N ASP A 100 -2.85 -11.21 -13.96
CA ASP A 100 -1.58 -10.83 -14.56
C ASP A 100 -0.90 -9.72 -13.76
N THR A 101 -1.63 -8.67 -13.36
CA THR A 101 -1.10 -7.60 -12.48
C THR A 101 -0.53 -8.18 -11.18
N MET A 102 -1.27 -9.08 -10.51
CA MET A 102 -0.75 -9.76 -9.30
C MET A 102 0.55 -10.51 -9.61
N SER A 103 0.59 -11.26 -10.71
CA SER A 103 1.78 -12.01 -11.12
C SER A 103 2.97 -11.11 -11.46
N VAL A 104 2.74 -9.99 -12.13
CA VAL A 104 3.79 -9.03 -12.52
C VAL A 104 4.41 -8.38 -11.30
N GLN A 105 3.61 -8.10 -10.27
CA GLN A 105 4.09 -7.55 -9.00
C GLN A 105 4.70 -8.62 -8.07
N GLY A 106 4.74 -9.89 -8.48
CA GLY A 106 5.24 -11.00 -7.67
C GLY A 106 4.34 -11.34 -6.48
N LEU A 107 3.06 -10.98 -6.54
CA LEU A 107 2.09 -11.24 -5.47
C LEU A 107 1.43 -12.60 -5.65
N THR A 108 1.20 -13.27 -4.53
CA THR A 108 0.26 -14.40 -4.50
C THR A 108 -1.18 -13.90 -4.65
N ALA A 109 -2.10 -14.78 -5.07
CA ALA A 109 -3.53 -14.46 -5.13
C ALA A 109 -4.06 -13.96 -3.77
N ARG A 110 -3.57 -14.52 -2.65
CA ARG A 110 -3.98 -14.10 -1.30
C ARG A 110 -3.56 -12.68 -0.98
N GLN A 111 -2.31 -12.34 -1.29
CA GLN A 111 -1.77 -10.99 -1.08
C GLN A 111 -2.47 -9.98 -1.99
N GLY A 112 -2.65 -10.31 -3.26
CA GLY A 112 -3.33 -9.43 -4.22
C GLY A 112 -4.79 -9.15 -3.82
N VAL A 113 -5.54 -10.18 -3.42
CA VAL A 113 -6.92 -10.00 -2.92
C VAL A 113 -6.93 -9.20 -1.62
N ALA A 114 -5.96 -9.41 -0.71
CA ALA A 114 -5.89 -8.63 0.53
C ALA A 114 -5.66 -7.15 0.22
N LEU A 115 -4.74 -6.81 -0.69
CA LEU A 115 -4.48 -5.42 -1.09
C LEU A 115 -5.67 -4.76 -1.79
N ALA A 116 -6.57 -5.51 -2.42
CA ALA A 116 -7.82 -4.94 -2.93
C ALA A 116 -8.81 -4.53 -1.83
N GLY A 117 -8.64 -5.04 -0.60
CA GLY A 117 -9.46 -4.69 0.57
C GLY A 117 -9.10 -3.37 1.22
N MET A 118 -8.32 -2.51 0.57
CA MET A 118 -7.99 -1.19 1.08
C MET A 118 -9.25 -0.33 1.25
N PRO A 119 -9.30 0.51 2.30
CA PRO A 119 -10.46 1.34 2.56
C PRO A 119 -10.62 2.36 1.43
N SER A 120 -11.77 2.31 0.74
CA SER A 120 -12.19 3.29 -0.25
C SER A 120 -13.26 4.18 0.39
N GLY A 121 -12.84 5.35 0.90
CA GLY A 121 -13.75 6.34 1.49
C GLY A 121 -14.24 6.04 2.91
N SER A 122 -13.78 4.96 3.56
CA SER A 122 -13.98 4.74 5.00
C SER A 122 -12.73 5.16 5.79
N ASP A 123 -12.93 5.73 6.97
CA ASP A 123 -11.82 6.13 7.86
C ASP A 123 -11.12 4.91 8.50
N ASN A 124 -11.79 3.74 8.52
CA ASN A 124 -11.29 2.52 9.15
C ASN A 124 -11.13 1.35 8.17
N MET A 125 -10.08 0.56 8.39
CA MET A 125 -9.83 -0.73 7.78
C MET A 125 -10.84 -1.77 8.30
N SER A 126 -11.50 -2.50 7.41
CA SER A 126 -12.47 -3.54 7.77
C SER A 126 -12.58 -4.58 6.66
N ASN A 127 -13.20 -5.72 6.95
CA ASN A 127 -13.48 -6.73 5.93
C ASN A 127 -14.82 -6.50 5.20
N GLU A 128 -15.47 -5.35 5.39
CA GLU A 128 -16.77 -5.05 4.79
C GLU A 128 -16.73 -5.06 3.26
N PHE A 129 -15.63 -4.59 2.66
CA PHE A 129 -15.41 -4.66 1.21
C PHE A 129 -15.66 -6.07 0.69
N PHE A 130 -15.03 -7.09 1.28
CA PHE A 130 -15.18 -8.48 0.85
C PHE A 130 -16.58 -9.02 1.12
N PHE A 131 -17.18 -8.67 2.27
CA PHE A 131 -18.53 -9.08 2.61
C PHE A 131 -19.55 -8.56 1.57
N TYR A 132 -19.51 -7.27 1.28
CA TYR A 132 -20.42 -6.66 0.31
C TYR A 132 -20.16 -7.16 -1.10
N LEU A 133 -18.89 -7.42 -1.47
CA LEU A 133 -18.56 -7.97 -2.77
C LEU A 133 -19.17 -9.36 -2.99
N ILE A 134 -19.12 -10.24 -1.98
CA ILE A 134 -19.76 -11.56 -2.07
C ILE A 134 -21.27 -11.45 -2.15
N VAL A 135 -21.89 -10.62 -1.31
CA VAL A 135 -23.34 -10.40 -1.32
C VAL A 135 -23.79 -9.87 -2.68
N ALA A 136 -23.12 -8.84 -3.20
CA ALA A 136 -23.37 -8.26 -4.51
C ALA A 136 -23.26 -9.31 -5.63
N SER A 137 -22.19 -10.10 -5.59
CA SER A 137 -21.92 -11.15 -6.56
C SER A 137 -22.92 -12.31 -6.52
N ASP A 138 -23.30 -12.79 -5.34
CA ASP A 138 -24.32 -13.85 -5.19
C ASP A 138 -25.71 -13.39 -5.69
N ASN A 139 -25.97 -12.08 -5.70
CA ASN A 139 -27.20 -11.49 -6.24
C ASN A 139 -27.06 -11.06 -7.72
N GLY A 140 -25.89 -11.17 -8.33
CA GLY A 140 -25.63 -10.73 -9.70
C GLY A 140 -25.75 -9.21 -9.89
N LEU A 141 -25.45 -8.42 -8.86
CA LEU A 141 -25.55 -6.97 -8.86
C LEU A 141 -24.17 -6.35 -8.65
N GLN A 142 -23.50 -5.89 -9.72
CA GLN A 142 -22.18 -5.26 -9.60
C GLN A 142 -22.19 -3.98 -8.73
N GLY A 143 -23.27 -3.20 -8.77
CA GLY A 143 -23.38 -2.00 -7.95
C GLY A 143 -22.28 -0.99 -8.26
N ASP A 144 -21.63 -0.48 -7.21
CA ASP A 144 -20.55 0.51 -7.30
C ASP A 144 -19.15 -0.11 -7.38
N PHE A 145 -19.05 -1.46 -7.42
CA PHE A 145 -17.76 -2.13 -7.58
C PHE A 145 -17.20 -1.89 -8.99
N THR A 146 -15.94 -1.51 -9.05
CA THR A 146 -15.17 -1.43 -10.29
C THR A 146 -15.07 -2.80 -10.97
N ASP A 147 -14.75 -2.81 -12.26
CA ASP A 147 -14.56 -4.07 -13.00
C ASP A 147 -13.43 -4.93 -12.40
N ASN A 148 -12.39 -4.28 -11.84
CA ASN A 148 -11.25 -4.97 -11.21
C ASN A 148 -11.67 -5.64 -9.89
N GLU A 149 -12.44 -4.95 -9.05
CA GLU A 149 -12.97 -5.50 -7.79
C GLU A 149 -13.97 -6.62 -8.07
N TRP A 150 -14.86 -6.41 -9.05
CA TRP A 150 -15.83 -7.42 -9.45
C TRP A 150 -15.16 -8.70 -9.95
N ALA A 151 -14.07 -8.59 -10.71
CA ALA A 151 -13.30 -9.72 -11.21
C ALA A 151 -12.77 -10.64 -10.09
N LEU A 152 -12.53 -10.12 -8.88
CA LEU A 152 -12.13 -10.93 -7.72
C LEU A 152 -13.23 -11.91 -7.30
N ALA A 153 -14.50 -11.55 -7.54
CA ALA A 153 -15.66 -12.37 -7.21
C ALA A 153 -16.06 -13.34 -8.35
N GLU A 154 -15.64 -13.06 -9.59
CA GLU A 154 -15.94 -13.88 -10.78
C GLU A 154 -15.03 -15.11 -10.90
N ASP A 155 -13.75 -14.98 -10.59
CA ASP A 155 -12.80 -16.09 -10.64
C ASP A 155 -12.98 -17.02 -9.42
N PRO A 156 -13.14 -18.35 -9.59
CA PRO A 156 -13.38 -19.25 -8.47
C PRO A 156 -12.26 -19.32 -7.43
N GLU A 157 -11.01 -19.13 -7.84
CA GLU A 157 -9.85 -19.15 -6.94
C GLU A 157 -9.81 -17.85 -6.11
N LEU A 158 -9.95 -16.70 -6.77
CA LEU A 158 -10.00 -15.40 -6.08
C LEU A 158 -11.23 -15.29 -5.18
N ARG A 159 -12.40 -15.75 -5.65
CA ARG A 159 -13.65 -15.74 -4.89
C ARG A 159 -13.54 -16.52 -3.59
N ALA A 160 -12.81 -17.64 -3.58
CA ALA A 160 -12.59 -18.42 -2.36
C ALA A 160 -11.82 -17.62 -1.30
N ILE A 161 -10.85 -16.81 -1.73
CA ILE A 161 -10.07 -15.93 -0.86
C ILE A 161 -10.92 -14.75 -0.38
N VAL A 162 -11.71 -14.14 -1.27
CA VAL A 162 -12.67 -13.08 -0.90
C VAL A 162 -13.62 -13.58 0.20
N LYS A 163 -14.16 -14.79 0.07
CA LYS A 163 -15.03 -15.40 1.10
C LYS A 163 -14.30 -15.60 2.43
N LEU A 164 -13.06 -16.11 2.39
CA LEU A 164 -12.23 -16.26 3.58
C LEU A 164 -12.08 -14.94 4.34
N TYR A 165 -11.76 -13.86 3.63
CA TYR A 165 -11.58 -12.54 4.23
C TYR A 165 -12.91 -11.92 4.70
N ALA A 166 -14.00 -12.12 3.97
CA ALA A 166 -15.35 -11.70 4.37
C ALA A 166 -15.79 -12.37 5.70
N GLU A 167 -15.38 -13.61 5.94
CA GLU A 167 -15.73 -14.36 7.17
C GLU A 167 -14.74 -14.12 8.31
N ASN A 168 -13.48 -13.78 8.00
CA ASN A 168 -12.40 -13.69 8.98
C ASN A 168 -11.57 -12.41 8.78
N GLN A 169 -11.97 -11.35 9.49
CA GLN A 169 -11.22 -10.08 9.50
C GLN A 169 -9.78 -10.24 10.00
N SER A 170 -9.52 -11.12 10.98
CA SER A 170 -8.16 -11.30 11.51
C SER A 170 -7.21 -11.88 10.45
N GLU A 171 -7.70 -12.82 9.64
CA GLU A 171 -6.93 -13.40 8.54
C GLU A 171 -6.65 -12.35 7.46
N PHE A 172 -7.66 -11.55 7.10
CA PHE A 172 -7.51 -10.43 6.18
C PHE A 172 -6.45 -9.44 6.66
N MET A 173 -6.55 -8.95 7.90
CA MET A 173 -5.63 -7.95 8.45
C MET A 173 -4.19 -8.46 8.52
N ALA A 174 -4.01 -9.75 8.83
CA ALA A 174 -2.70 -10.39 8.86
C ALA A 174 -2.09 -10.50 7.45
N GLU A 175 -2.86 -10.95 6.46
CA GLU A 175 -2.39 -11.01 5.08
C GLU A 175 -2.13 -9.62 4.51
N PHE A 176 -3.01 -8.66 4.76
CA PHE A 176 -2.90 -7.28 4.28
C PHE A 176 -1.58 -6.64 4.72
N ALA A 177 -1.26 -6.70 6.02
CA ALA A 177 -0.02 -6.12 6.54
C ALA A 177 1.23 -6.79 5.94
N GLY A 178 1.18 -8.11 5.75
CA GLY A 178 2.27 -8.86 5.09
C GLY A 178 2.42 -8.50 3.60
N ALA A 179 1.30 -8.41 2.88
CA ALA A 179 1.25 -8.04 1.47
C ALA A 179 1.73 -6.61 1.24
N TRP A 180 1.30 -5.68 2.09
CA TRP A 180 1.76 -4.29 2.07
C TRP A 180 3.26 -4.19 2.31
N THR A 181 3.75 -4.84 3.36
CA THR A 181 5.20 -4.86 3.69
C THR A 181 6.01 -5.42 2.52
N TYR A 182 5.57 -6.52 1.91
CA TYR A 182 6.21 -7.09 0.73
C TYR A 182 6.26 -6.07 -0.41
N LEU A 183 5.11 -5.53 -0.81
CA LEU A 183 5.02 -4.65 -1.96
C LEU A 183 5.82 -3.35 -1.76
N MET A 184 5.78 -2.77 -0.57
CA MET A 184 6.52 -1.55 -0.26
C MET A 184 8.03 -1.77 -0.21
N THR A 185 8.51 -3.01 -0.03
CA THR A 185 9.95 -3.32 0.04
C THR A 185 10.50 -4.00 -1.23
N ALA A 186 9.62 -4.37 -2.16
CA ALA A 186 9.98 -5.16 -3.34
C ALA A 186 10.95 -4.44 -4.31
N ASP A 187 10.89 -3.10 -4.34
CA ASP A 187 11.67 -2.22 -5.22
C ASP A 187 13.00 -1.72 -4.61
N ARG A 188 13.34 -2.20 -3.40
CA ARG A 188 14.57 -1.79 -2.72
C ARG A 188 15.78 -2.47 -3.39
N PHE A 189 16.89 -1.72 -3.52
CA PHE A 189 18.10 -2.17 -4.22
C PHE A 189 18.55 -3.55 -3.73
N GLU A 190 18.71 -4.53 -4.63
CA GLU A 190 18.96 -5.97 -4.40
C GLU A 190 17.73 -6.92 -4.37
N GLY A 191 16.53 -6.40 -4.61
CA GLY A 191 15.31 -7.22 -4.77
C GLY A 191 14.76 -7.79 -3.47
N PRO A 192 13.62 -8.51 -3.52
CA PRO A 192 12.82 -8.87 -2.34
C PRO A 192 13.48 -9.89 -1.40
N ARG A 193 14.61 -10.51 -1.79
CA ARG A 193 15.29 -11.56 -1.01
C ARG A 193 16.56 -11.10 -0.26
N ALA A 194 17.15 -9.96 -0.63
CA ALA A 194 18.35 -9.44 0.01
C ALA A 194 18.05 -8.26 0.95
N ASN A 195 16.88 -7.63 0.82
CA ASN A 195 16.45 -6.48 1.61
C ASN A 195 15.66 -6.84 2.88
N ALA A 196 16.06 -7.91 3.57
CA ALA A 196 15.51 -8.16 4.90
C ALA A 196 15.83 -6.93 5.77
N CYS A 197 14.76 -6.32 6.29
CA CYS A 197 14.80 -5.17 7.18
C CYS A 197 15.57 -5.55 8.45
N SER A 198 16.90 -5.45 8.37
CA SER A 198 17.81 -5.86 9.42
C SER A 198 18.16 -4.63 10.24
N GLY A 199 17.74 -4.65 11.51
CA GLY A 199 18.01 -3.57 12.47
C GLY A 199 17.12 -2.32 12.33
N VAL A 200 15.87 -2.45 11.90
CA VAL A 200 14.96 -1.29 11.73
C VAL A 200 14.07 -1.12 12.96
N ASP A 201 14.11 0.08 13.55
CA ASP A 201 13.12 0.55 14.51
C ASP A 201 11.76 0.57 13.84
N THR A 202 10.83 -0.26 14.31
CA THR A 202 9.44 -0.22 13.86
C THR A 202 8.83 1.06 14.42
N PRO A 203 8.53 2.10 13.62
CA PRO A 203 7.83 3.27 14.11
C PRO A 203 6.38 2.85 14.27
N THR A 204 6.06 2.23 15.41
CA THR A 204 4.68 2.02 15.82
C THR A 204 4.13 3.36 16.30
N LEU A 205 2.90 3.70 15.91
CA LEU A 205 2.10 4.63 16.69
C LEU A 205 2.12 4.12 18.15
N GLU A 206 2.67 4.91 19.06
CA GLU A 206 2.71 4.53 20.46
C GLU A 206 1.27 4.31 20.94
N SER A 207 0.95 3.07 21.30
CA SER A 207 -0.26 2.80 22.06
C SER A 207 -0.11 3.55 23.39
N GLU A 208 -0.98 4.53 23.66
CA GLU A 208 -1.11 5.11 24.99
C GLU A 208 -1.53 4.02 25.98
N THR A 209 -0.55 3.25 26.47
CA THR A 209 -0.71 2.39 27.64
C THR A 209 -0.13 3.16 28.80
N THR A 210 -1.03 3.69 29.63
CA THR A 210 -0.67 4.35 30.88
C THR A 210 0.04 3.34 31.77
N THR A 211 1.37 3.43 31.86
CA THR A 211 2.15 2.70 32.85
C THR A 211 3.33 3.54 33.31
N GLU A 212 3.41 3.68 34.63
CA GLU A 212 4.32 4.55 35.36
C GLU A 212 5.81 4.31 35.04
N GLU A 213 6.49 5.43 34.84
CA GLU A 213 7.90 5.76 35.05
C GLU A 213 8.83 4.67 35.64
N THR A 214 9.84 4.23 34.87
CA THR A 214 11.23 4.21 35.34
C THR A 214 12.19 4.51 34.18
N THR A 215 13.13 5.40 34.48
CA THR A 215 14.09 6.08 33.63
C THR A 215 15.20 5.15 33.14
N GLU A 216 15.49 5.16 31.83
CA GLU A 216 16.86 5.09 31.29
C GLU A 216 16.89 5.63 29.86
N ALA A 217 17.78 6.60 29.62
CA ALA A 217 17.81 7.43 28.42
C ALA A 217 18.43 6.69 27.23
N SER A 218 17.64 6.50 26.18
CA SER A 218 18.10 6.33 24.80
C SER A 218 17.39 7.38 23.96
N THR A 219 18.16 8.27 23.32
CA THR A 219 17.66 9.35 22.47
C THR A 219 17.07 8.76 21.18
N ALA A 220 15.80 8.37 21.22
CA ALA A 220 15.00 8.08 20.05
C ALA A 220 14.50 9.41 19.46
N ASN A 221 14.88 9.69 18.21
CA ASN A 221 14.27 10.77 17.44
C ASN A 221 12.90 10.26 16.96
N SER A 222 11.85 10.49 17.76
CA SER A 222 10.48 10.19 17.37
C SER A 222 9.99 11.26 16.39
N VAL A 223 9.79 10.88 15.12
CA VAL A 223 9.13 11.73 14.12
C VAL A 223 7.63 11.64 14.36
N SER A 224 7.03 12.70 14.90
CA SER A 224 5.58 12.78 15.11
C SER A 224 4.91 13.41 13.89
N ILE A 225 4.27 12.58 13.05
CA ILE A 225 3.43 13.04 11.94
C ILE A 225 2.04 13.39 12.50
N THR A 226 1.56 14.61 12.25
CA THR A 226 0.24 15.05 12.74
C THR A 226 -0.89 14.54 11.84
N LEU A 227 -2.00 14.16 12.51
CA LEU A 227 -3.23 13.52 12.02
C LEU A 227 -3.86 14.13 10.75
N ALA A 228 -3.58 15.41 10.46
CA ALA A 228 -4.15 16.11 9.31
C ALA A 228 -3.58 15.67 7.96
N ALA A 229 -2.36 15.10 7.92
CA ALA A 229 -1.75 14.61 6.68
C ALA A 229 -2.26 13.19 6.31
N ALA A 230 -2.79 12.43 7.26
CA ALA A 230 -3.13 11.02 7.09
C ALA A 230 -4.38 10.79 6.22
N GLY A 231 -5.41 11.63 6.38
CA GLY A 231 -6.69 11.50 5.68
C GLY A 231 -6.62 11.81 4.17
N SER A 232 -5.68 12.66 3.75
CA SER A 232 -5.47 12.97 2.31
C SER A 232 -4.73 11.85 1.57
N VAL A 233 -3.92 11.06 2.29
CA VAL A 233 -3.09 9.99 1.71
C VAL A 233 -3.95 8.77 1.35
N LEU A 234 -4.97 8.44 2.16
CA LEU A 234 -5.87 7.30 1.93
C LEU A 234 -6.64 7.37 0.60
N ALA A 235 -7.08 8.57 0.19
CA ALA A 235 -7.77 8.77 -1.09
C ALA A 235 -6.88 8.42 -2.30
N VAL A 236 -5.57 8.73 -2.20
CA VAL A 236 -4.61 8.47 -3.28
C VAL A 236 -4.16 7.02 -3.30
N VAL A 237 -4.14 6.32 -2.15
CA VAL A 237 -3.72 4.91 -2.13
C VAL A 237 -4.76 4.00 -2.79
N GLY A 238 -6.06 4.32 -2.69
CA GLY A 238 -7.13 3.57 -3.36
C GLY A 238 -7.19 3.71 -4.89
N MET A 239 -6.73 4.83 -5.45
CA MET A 239 -6.73 5.07 -6.90
C MET A 239 -5.46 4.58 -7.62
N LEU A 240 -4.47 4.13 -6.85
CA LEU A 240 -3.21 3.60 -7.38
C LEU A 240 -3.23 2.07 -7.55
N TRP A 241 -4.37 1.41 -7.36
CA TRP A 241 -4.59 -0.03 -7.55
C TRP A 241 -5.69 -0.32 -8.57
#